data_AF-A0AA87AQ11-F1
#
_entry.id   AF-A0AA87AQ11-F1
#
_cell.length_a   1.000
_cell.length_b   1.000
_cell.length_c   1.000
_cell.angle_alpha   90.00
_cell.angle_beta   90.00
_cell.angle_gamma   90.00
#
_symmetry.space_group_name_H-M   'P 1'
#
loop_
_entity.id
_entity.type
_entity.pdbx_description
1 polymer ?
#
loop_
_entity_poly.entity_id
_entity_poly.type
_entity_poly.pdbx_seq_one_letter_code
_entity_poly.pdbx_strand_id
1 'polypeptide(L)'
;MDENLFKPFTTSLIGSLPRSKELLMLKESSMKSEKYSNVYLEKYIEETNKVISFQKDCGIEVIVSGELNRDNYMSYIGEIVDGVKLLTLEELKELTGNNENFRKSLEEMDASDNSMNSPICFEKINTGVRLNKLEIEVLKNSSIEHFKCTLPSPYLLTRSMWLKEITGNSYESRNELGEDVVKLLRHEIRELVKEGVKIIQIDEPILSEIVFTNSKSDNSFY
;
A
#
# COMPACT_ATOMS: atom_id res chain seq x y z
N MET A 1 -8.58 30.11 -19.80
CA MET A 1 -8.17 28.89 -19.08
C MET A 1 -8.92 27.77 -19.77
N ASP A 2 -8.25 26.75 -20.31
CA ASP A 2 -8.96 25.58 -20.81
C ASP A 2 -9.69 24.94 -19.62
N GLU A 3 -11.03 25.00 -19.63
CA GLU A 3 -11.88 24.66 -18.49
C GLU A 3 -11.98 23.15 -18.23
N ASN A 4 -11.33 22.30 -19.03
CA ASN A 4 -11.31 20.85 -18.84
C ASN A 4 -9.90 20.28 -18.94
N LEU A 5 -9.34 19.91 -17.78
CA LEU A 5 -8.05 19.21 -17.69
C LEU A 5 -8.07 17.86 -18.42
N PHE A 6 -9.24 17.20 -18.48
CA PHE A 6 -9.43 15.90 -19.13
C PHE A 6 -10.50 15.98 -20.21
N LYS A 7 -10.32 15.22 -21.28
CA LYS A 7 -11.27 15.15 -22.40
C LYS A 7 -12.40 14.16 -22.05
N PRO A 8 -13.58 14.28 -22.67
CA PRO A 8 -14.59 13.23 -22.59
C PRO A 8 -13.98 11.88 -23.00
N PHE A 9 -14.32 10.82 -22.26
CA PHE A 9 -13.79 9.46 -22.45
C PHE A 9 -12.27 9.33 -22.22
N THR A 10 -11.66 10.23 -21.43
CA THR A 10 -10.26 10.07 -21.02
C THR A 10 -10.02 8.69 -20.39
N THR A 11 -9.01 7.99 -20.89
CA THR A 11 -8.71 6.60 -20.54
C THR A 11 -7.62 6.49 -19.46
N SER A 12 -7.79 5.54 -18.55
CA SER A 12 -6.82 5.20 -17.50
C SER A 12 -6.98 3.75 -17.08
N LEU A 13 -5.97 3.21 -16.40
CA LEU A 13 -6.01 1.89 -15.76
C LEU A 13 -6.20 2.04 -14.25
N ILE A 14 -6.64 0.99 -13.55
CA ILE A 14 -6.93 1.07 -12.11
C ILE A 14 -5.66 1.24 -11.27
N GLY A 15 -4.59 0.51 -11.57
CA GLY A 15 -3.33 0.58 -10.81
C GLY A 15 -2.32 -0.48 -11.24
N SER A 16 -2.35 -1.64 -10.59
CA SER A 16 -1.38 -2.73 -10.79
C SER A 16 -1.27 -3.25 -12.23
N LEU A 17 -0.06 -3.60 -12.64
CA LEU A 17 0.24 -4.32 -13.88
C LEU A 17 1.14 -5.55 -13.62
N PRO A 18 1.22 -6.51 -14.56
CA PRO A 18 2.02 -7.72 -14.38
C PRO A 18 3.50 -7.41 -14.14
N ARG A 19 4.07 -8.06 -13.11
CA ARG A 19 5.51 -7.99 -12.77
C ARG A 19 6.24 -9.17 -13.39
N SER A 20 7.46 -8.98 -13.87
CA SER A 20 8.26 -10.12 -14.31
C SER A 20 8.70 -10.99 -13.12
N LYS A 21 8.97 -12.27 -13.38
CA LYS A 21 9.57 -13.16 -12.38
C LYS A 21 10.92 -12.65 -11.89
N GLU A 22 11.70 -12.03 -12.78
CA GLU A 22 13.02 -11.50 -12.46
C GLU A 22 12.93 -10.32 -11.48
N LEU A 23 11.99 -9.39 -11.72
CA LEU A 23 11.78 -8.25 -10.81
C LEU A 23 11.37 -8.73 -9.41
N LEU A 24 10.47 -9.71 -9.32
CA LEU A 24 10.04 -10.29 -8.05
C LEU A 24 11.21 -10.96 -7.31
N MET A 25 12.02 -11.77 -8.00
CA MET A 25 13.20 -12.41 -7.41
C MET A 25 14.24 -11.39 -6.93
N LEU A 26 14.46 -10.31 -7.70
CA LEU A 26 15.38 -9.24 -7.32
C LEU A 26 14.88 -8.46 -6.11
N LYS A 27 13.56 -8.22 -6.01
CA LYS A 27 12.97 -7.58 -4.83
C LYS A 27 13.16 -8.42 -3.57
N GLU A 28 12.84 -9.71 -3.64
CA GLU A 28 13.05 -10.61 -2.50
C GLU A 28 14.54 -10.68 -2.11
N SER A 29 15.42 -10.67 -3.11
CA SER A 29 16.87 -10.69 -2.90
C SER A 29 17.39 -9.39 -2.27
N SER A 30 16.84 -8.22 -2.65
CA SER A 30 17.24 -6.93 -2.09
C SER A 30 16.81 -6.76 -0.63
N MET A 31 15.67 -7.33 -0.24
CA MET A 31 15.25 -7.41 1.16
C MET A 31 16.19 -8.25 2.02
N LYS A 32 16.76 -9.32 1.45
CA LYS A 32 17.68 -10.23 2.16
C LYS A 32 19.12 -9.72 2.17
N SER A 33 19.53 -8.93 1.17
CA SER A 33 20.89 -8.45 1.05
C SER A 33 20.99 -7.19 0.21
N GLU A 34 21.55 -6.14 0.81
CA GLU A 34 21.75 -4.83 0.19
C GLU A 34 22.57 -4.88 -1.11
N LYS A 35 23.38 -5.93 -1.31
CA LYS A 35 24.16 -6.13 -2.55
C LYS A 35 23.29 -6.18 -3.81
N TYR A 36 22.00 -6.54 -3.68
CA TYR A 36 21.06 -6.60 -4.79
C TYR A 36 20.23 -5.33 -4.96
N SER A 37 20.32 -4.35 -4.05
CA SER A 37 19.46 -3.15 -4.06
C SER A 37 19.59 -2.33 -5.35
N ASN A 38 20.82 -2.13 -5.83
CA ASN A 38 21.05 -1.37 -7.07
C ASN A 38 20.51 -2.11 -8.30
N VAL A 39 20.75 -3.41 -8.39
CA VAL A 39 20.28 -4.23 -9.52
C VAL A 39 18.76 -4.32 -9.53
N TYR A 40 18.12 -4.44 -8.35
CA TYR A 40 16.67 -4.35 -8.21
C TYR A 40 16.14 -3.00 -8.68
N LEU A 41 16.76 -1.90 -8.24
CA LEU A 41 16.33 -0.54 -8.61
C LEU A 41 16.44 -0.31 -10.13
N GLU A 42 17.54 -0.71 -10.74
CA GLU A 42 17.73 -0.65 -12.20
C GLU A 42 16.64 -1.43 -12.93
N LYS A 43 16.36 -2.67 -12.49
CA LYS A 43 15.29 -3.50 -13.07
C LYS A 43 13.91 -2.88 -12.90
N TYR A 44 13.61 -2.35 -11.72
CA TYR A 44 12.34 -1.69 -11.43
C TYR A 44 12.12 -0.48 -12.35
N ILE A 45 13.13 0.37 -12.51
CA ILE A 45 13.06 1.53 -13.41
C ILE A 45 12.89 1.08 -14.86
N GLU A 46 13.63 0.06 -15.30
CA GLU A 46 13.52 -0.52 -16.64
C GLU A 46 12.09 -1.01 -16.93
N GLU A 47 11.52 -1.85 -16.05
CA GLU A 47 10.19 -2.42 -16.24
C GLU A 47 9.07 -1.38 -16.12
N THR A 48 9.21 -0.42 -15.22
CA THR A 48 8.25 0.68 -15.08
C THR A 48 8.22 1.52 -16.35
N ASN A 49 9.37 1.83 -16.95
CA ASN A 49 9.42 2.55 -18.23
C ASN A 49 8.82 1.76 -19.39
N LYS A 50 8.97 0.43 -19.41
CA LYS A 50 8.28 -0.44 -20.39
C LYS A 50 6.76 -0.38 -20.23
N VAL A 51 6.28 -0.43 -18.99
CA VAL A 51 4.86 -0.30 -18.65
C VAL A 51 4.30 1.07 -19.07
N ILE A 52 5.03 2.15 -18.82
CA ILE A 52 4.64 3.51 -19.23
C ILE A 52 4.58 3.60 -20.76
N SER A 53 5.61 3.09 -21.45
CA SER A 53 5.66 3.11 -22.92
C SER A 53 4.51 2.30 -23.54
N PHE A 54 4.25 1.12 -23.00
CA PHE A 54 3.14 0.27 -23.46
C PHE A 54 1.78 0.95 -23.32
N GLN A 55 1.52 1.61 -22.19
CA GLN A 55 0.29 2.38 -21.99
C GLN A 55 0.16 3.53 -23.00
N LYS A 56 1.25 4.25 -23.28
CA LYS A 56 1.27 5.31 -24.30
C LYS A 56 0.97 4.76 -25.69
N ASP A 57 1.58 3.64 -26.06
CA ASP A 57 1.35 2.97 -27.35
C ASP A 57 -0.11 2.48 -27.49
N CYS A 58 -0.74 2.11 -26.38
CA CYS A 58 -2.17 1.77 -26.32
C CYS A 58 -3.10 3.00 -26.28
N GLY A 59 -2.58 4.23 -26.24
CA GLY A 59 -3.37 5.45 -26.19
C GLY A 59 -3.99 5.76 -24.82
N ILE A 60 -3.45 5.19 -23.73
CA ILE A 60 -3.85 5.54 -22.36
C ILE A 60 -3.37 6.95 -22.03
N GLU A 61 -4.29 7.82 -21.60
CA GLU A 61 -4.02 9.24 -21.37
C GLU A 61 -3.56 9.55 -19.95
N VAL A 62 -4.11 8.85 -18.94
CA VAL A 62 -3.67 8.96 -17.55
C VAL A 62 -2.92 7.70 -17.17
N ILE A 63 -1.61 7.83 -17.10
CA ILE A 63 -0.67 6.72 -16.91
C ILE A 63 -0.63 6.29 -15.43
N VAL A 64 -0.50 4.99 -15.20
CA VAL A 64 -0.14 4.40 -13.90
C VAL A 64 1.26 3.78 -13.97
N SER A 65 1.94 3.67 -12.83
CA SER A 65 3.23 2.98 -12.73
C SER A 65 3.15 1.47 -12.94
N GLY A 66 1.95 0.89 -12.75
CA GLY A 66 1.78 -0.55 -12.61
C GLY A 66 2.07 -1.09 -11.20
N GLU A 67 2.42 -0.23 -10.25
CA GLU A 67 2.70 -0.56 -8.84
C GLU A 67 3.81 -1.62 -8.69
N LEU A 68 4.78 -1.65 -9.60
CA LEU A 68 5.69 -2.79 -9.77
C LEU A 68 6.61 -3.05 -8.57
N ASN A 69 6.84 -2.05 -7.71
CA ASN A 69 7.62 -2.17 -6.48
C ASN A 69 6.80 -2.63 -5.27
N ARG A 70 5.48 -2.81 -5.41
CA ARG A 70 4.61 -3.31 -4.33
C ARG A 70 4.43 -4.81 -4.47
N ASP A 71 4.55 -5.56 -3.38
CA ASP A 71 4.29 -7.02 -3.40
C ASP A 71 2.79 -7.30 -3.36
N ASN A 72 2.11 -6.53 -2.52
CA ASN A 72 0.67 -6.41 -2.49
C ASN A 72 0.29 -4.99 -2.05
N TYR A 73 -1.01 -4.73 -2.00
CA TYR A 73 -1.55 -3.40 -1.79
C TYR A 73 -1.40 -2.85 -0.35
N MET A 74 -1.08 -3.68 0.65
CA MET A 74 -1.04 -3.28 2.06
C MET A 74 0.33 -3.48 2.71
N SER A 75 0.98 -4.60 2.42
CA SER A 75 2.25 -5.02 3.01
C SER A 75 3.42 -4.10 2.64
N TYR A 76 3.36 -3.37 1.53
CA TYR A 76 4.41 -2.41 1.19
C TYR A 76 4.56 -1.30 2.26
N ILE A 77 3.51 -1.04 3.06
CA ILE A 77 3.59 -0.13 4.21
C ILE A 77 4.59 -0.62 5.25
N GLY A 78 4.66 -1.93 5.50
CA GLY A 78 5.61 -2.53 6.44
C GLY A 78 7.07 -2.45 6.00
N GLU A 79 7.34 -2.16 4.72
CA GLU A 79 8.70 -1.92 4.22
C GLU A 79 9.13 -0.45 4.39
N ILE A 80 8.17 0.47 4.54
CA ILE A 80 8.41 1.92 4.44
C ILE A 80 8.21 2.64 5.77
N VAL A 81 7.21 2.21 6.55
CA VAL A 81 6.76 2.93 7.74
C VAL A 81 7.40 2.31 8.98
N ASP A 82 8.33 3.05 9.59
CA ASP A 82 8.87 2.69 10.90
C ASP A 82 7.73 2.46 11.91
N GLY A 83 7.87 1.42 12.72
CA GLY A 83 6.84 0.98 13.67
C GLY A 83 5.88 -0.07 13.09
N VAL A 84 5.97 -0.40 11.80
CA VAL A 84 5.24 -1.49 11.15
C VAL A 84 6.22 -2.60 10.74
N LYS A 85 5.82 -3.86 10.88
CA LYS A 85 6.60 -5.02 10.42
C LYS A 85 5.74 -5.97 9.61
N LEU A 86 6.35 -6.63 8.63
CA LEU A 86 5.75 -7.74 7.92
C LEU A 86 6.01 -9.04 8.65
N LEU A 87 4.94 -9.72 9.04
CA LEU A 87 5.03 -11.00 9.72
C LEU A 87 4.22 -12.08 9.02
N THR A 88 4.81 -13.28 9.01
CA THR A 88 4.14 -14.52 8.64
C THR A 88 3.14 -14.93 9.72
N LEU A 89 2.18 -15.78 9.38
CA LEU A 89 1.27 -16.36 10.36
C LEU A 89 1.98 -17.21 11.43
N GLU A 90 3.12 -17.81 11.09
CA GLU A 90 3.92 -18.60 12.03
C GLU A 90 4.54 -17.70 13.09
N GLU A 91 5.20 -16.60 12.68
CA GLU A 91 5.76 -15.61 13.60
C GLU A 91 4.68 -14.98 14.49
N LEU A 92 3.50 -14.67 13.93
CA LEU A 92 2.39 -14.14 14.72
C LEU A 92 1.90 -15.13 15.78
N LYS A 93 1.83 -16.42 15.45
CA LYS A 93 1.45 -17.47 16.41
C LYS A 93 2.50 -17.64 17.51
N GLU A 94 3.79 -17.56 17.16
CA GLU A 94 4.89 -17.66 18.12
C GLU A 94 4.90 -16.47 19.09
N LEU A 95 4.72 -15.24 18.58
CA LEU A 95 4.71 -14.03 19.39
C LEU A 95 3.52 -13.94 20.35
N THR A 96 2.38 -14.51 19.98
CA THR A 96 1.12 -14.37 20.74
C THR A 96 0.73 -15.62 21.54
N GLY A 97 1.50 -16.71 21.39
CA GLY A 97 1.21 -18.00 22.03
C GLY A 97 -0.04 -18.71 21.49
N ASN A 98 -0.58 -18.27 20.34
CA ASN A 98 -1.71 -18.88 19.63
C ASN A 98 -2.96 -19.14 20.52
N ASN A 99 -3.31 -18.17 21.37
CA ASN A 99 -4.47 -18.27 22.24
C ASN A 99 -5.80 -17.97 21.49
N GLU A 100 -6.96 -18.26 22.11
CA GLU A 100 -8.28 -18.03 21.47
C GLU A 100 -8.54 -16.56 21.11
N ASN A 101 -8.07 -15.62 21.93
CA ASN A 101 -8.22 -14.18 21.66
C ASN A 101 -7.46 -13.76 20.40
N PHE A 102 -6.24 -14.28 20.22
CA PHE A 102 -5.43 -14.03 19.04
C PHE A 102 -6.08 -14.56 17.76
N ARG A 103 -6.72 -15.74 17.81
CA ARG A 103 -7.45 -16.28 16.65
C ARG A 103 -8.58 -15.35 16.23
N LYS A 104 -9.32 -14.79 17.19
CA LYS A 104 -10.36 -13.79 16.94
C LYS A 104 -9.77 -12.51 16.33
N SER A 105 -8.67 -12.01 16.89
CA SER A 105 -7.99 -10.81 16.36
C SER A 105 -7.46 -11.03 14.92
N LEU A 106 -6.97 -12.22 14.59
CA LEU A 106 -6.56 -12.57 13.22
C LEU A 106 -7.73 -12.64 12.23
N GLU A 107 -8.87 -13.20 12.65
CA GLU A 107 -10.09 -13.23 11.83
C GLU A 107 -10.58 -11.81 11.51
N GLU A 108 -10.49 -10.89 12.48
CA GLU A 108 -10.84 -9.48 12.30
C GLU A 108 -9.88 -8.73 11.36
N MET A 109 -8.60 -9.14 11.32
CA MET A 109 -7.56 -8.57 10.46
C MET A 109 -7.72 -8.97 8.97
N ASP A 110 -8.69 -9.83 8.66
CA ASP A 110 -8.91 -10.42 7.32
C ASP A 110 -7.66 -11.15 6.78
N ALA A 111 -6.91 -11.80 7.68
CA ALA A 111 -5.70 -12.55 7.38
C ALA A 111 -5.97 -13.93 6.75
N SER A 112 -7.10 -14.08 6.06
CA SER A 112 -7.58 -15.38 5.55
C SER A 112 -6.68 -16.00 4.47
N ASP A 113 -5.77 -15.20 3.89
CA ASP A 113 -4.77 -15.68 2.95
C ASP A 113 -3.47 -16.12 3.67
N ASN A 114 -3.40 -17.42 3.99
CA ASN A 114 -2.27 -18.06 4.69
C ASN A 114 -0.92 -17.95 3.95
N SER A 115 -0.90 -17.42 2.72
CA SER A 115 0.31 -17.28 1.91
C SER A 115 1.04 -15.95 2.10
N MET A 116 0.49 -15.02 2.89
CA MET A 116 0.89 -13.61 2.83
C MET A 116 1.42 -13.05 4.15
N ASN A 117 2.46 -12.22 4.06
CA ASN A 117 2.99 -11.47 5.20
C ASN A 117 2.05 -10.31 5.53
N SER A 118 1.56 -10.28 6.76
CA SER A 118 0.65 -9.23 7.23
C SER A 118 1.44 -8.06 7.80
N PRO A 119 1.13 -6.81 7.43
CA PRO A 119 1.70 -5.64 8.09
C PRO A 119 1.09 -5.52 9.48
N ILE A 120 1.90 -5.51 10.54
CA ILE A 120 1.45 -5.31 11.92
C ILE A 120 2.14 -4.09 12.50
N CYS A 121 1.37 -3.24 13.16
CA CYS A 121 1.89 -2.10 13.90
C CYS A 121 2.39 -2.55 15.29
N PHE A 122 3.68 -2.37 15.55
CA PHE A 122 4.35 -2.70 16.80
C PHE A 122 4.58 -1.49 17.70
N GLU A 123 4.84 -0.33 17.10
CA GLU A 123 5.20 0.91 17.77
C GLU A 123 4.43 2.09 17.16
N LYS A 124 4.55 3.29 17.75
CA LYS A 124 4.00 4.49 17.13
C LYS A 124 4.60 4.67 15.73
N ILE A 125 3.75 4.89 14.73
CA ILE A 125 4.20 4.91 13.35
C ILE A 125 4.80 6.27 13.01
N ASN A 126 5.82 6.27 12.15
CA ASN A 126 6.35 7.50 11.58
C ASN A 126 5.37 8.06 10.51
N THR A 127 4.64 9.12 10.83
CA THR A 127 3.65 9.72 9.91
C THR A 127 4.26 10.68 8.88
N GLY A 128 5.57 10.94 8.93
CA GLY A 128 6.27 11.89 8.06
C GLY A 128 7.05 11.24 6.91
N VAL A 129 6.86 9.95 6.69
CA VAL A 129 7.53 9.19 5.63
C VAL A 129 6.75 9.27 4.31
N ARG A 130 7.48 9.16 3.19
CA ARG A 130 6.92 9.11 1.85
C ARG A 130 6.61 7.68 1.43
N LEU A 131 5.36 7.39 1.06
CA LEU A 131 4.92 6.05 0.70
C LEU A 131 5.22 5.68 -0.75
N ASN A 132 5.07 6.63 -1.69
CA ASN A 132 5.24 6.33 -3.12
C ASN A 132 6.42 7.07 -3.76
N LYS A 133 7.40 7.51 -2.96
CA LYS A 133 8.53 8.31 -3.44
C LYS A 133 9.19 7.74 -4.70
N LEU A 134 9.61 6.47 -4.63
CA LEU A 134 10.32 5.80 -5.72
C LEU A 134 9.48 5.75 -7.00
N GLU A 135 8.20 5.41 -6.88
CA GLU A 135 7.25 5.37 -8.00
C GLU A 135 7.09 6.74 -8.67
N ILE A 136 6.91 7.78 -7.86
CA ILE A 136 6.68 9.14 -8.35
C ILE A 136 7.93 9.72 -8.99
N GLU A 137 9.11 9.40 -8.48
CA GLU A 137 10.38 9.78 -9.09
C GLU A 137 10.52 9.21 -10.50
N VAL A 138 10.16 7.94 -10.72
CA VAL A 138 10.18 7.33 -12.06
C VAL A 138 9.16 7.99 -12.97
N LEU A 139 7.90 8.12 -12.54
CA LEU A 139 6.83 8.72 -13.35
C LEU A 139 7.16 10.15 -13.79
N LYS A 140 7.72 10.97 -12.90
CA LYS A 140 8.12 12.34 -13.23
C LYS A 140 9.26 12.41 -14.25
N ASN A 141 10.18 11.44 -14.22
CA ASN A 141 11.30 11.37 -15.15
C ASN A 141 10.89 10.84 -16.54
N SER A 142 9.72 10.22 -16.68
CA SER A 142 9.24 9.62 -17.94
C SER A 142 8.54 10.60 -18.90
N SER A 143 8.57 11.92 -18.63
CA SER A 143 7.99 12.96 -19.50
C SER A 143 6.52 12.70 -19.88
N ILE A 144 5.73 12.21 -18.93
CA ILE A 144 4.28 12.00 -19.07
C ILE A 144 3.52 13.22 -18.58
N GLU A 145 2.45 13.59 -19.28
CA GLU A 145 1.68 14.80 -18.97
C GLU A 145 0.77 14.59 -17.75
N HIS A 146 0.08 13.44 -17.70
CA HIS A 146 -0.84 13.09 -16.63
C HIS A 146 -0.58 11.67 -16.14
N PHE A 147 -0.51 11.53 -14.82
CA PHE A 147 -0.35 10.25 -14.17
C PHE A 147 -1.13 10.20 -12.86
N LYS A 148 -1.41 8.98 -12.42
CA LYS A 148 -2.18 8.68 -11.24
C LYS A 148 -1.33 7.91 -10.24
N CYS A 149 -1.47 8.27 -8.97
CA CYS A 149 -0.95 7.49 -7.84
C CYS A 149 -2.12 6.84 -7.09
N THR A 150 -1.96 5.59 -6.70
CA THR A 150 -2.93 4.84 -5.90
C THR A 150 -2.46 4.79 -4.44
N LEU A 151 -3.39 4.99 -3.51
CA LEU A 151 -3.17 4.93 -2.07
C LEU A 151 -4.22 4.03 -1.42
N PRO A 152 -3.82 3.17 -0.48
CA PRO A 152 -4.80 2.50 0.35
C PRO A 152 -5.55 3.52 1.20
N SER A 153 -6.80 3.19 1.49
CA SER A 153 -7.65 3.96 2.38
C SER A 153 -7.19 3.86 3.84
N PRO A 154 -7.51 4.87 4.67
CA PRO A 154 -7.16 4.84 6.08
C PRO A 154 -7.79 3.66 6.84
N TYR A 155 -9.02 3.27 6.49
CA TYR A 155 -9.72 2.20 7.19
C TYR A 155 -9.08 0.84 6.90
N LEU A 156 -8.83 0.52 5.62
CA LEU A 156 -8.07 -0.66 5.21
C LEU A 156 -6.75 -0.77 5.97
N LEU A 157 -5.90 0.27 5.92
CA LEU A 157 -4.60 0.23 6.59
C LEU A 157 -4.71 0.04 8.09
N THR A 158 -5.63 0.76 8.73
CA THR A 158 -5.82 0.66 10.18
C THR A 158 -6.26 -0.74 10.58
N ARG A 159 -7.20 -1.34 9.82
CA ARG A 159 -7.69 -2.69 10.08
C ARG A 159 -6.60 -3.73 9.85
N SER A 160 -5.87 -3.65 8.75
CA SER A 160 -4.82 -4.60 8.40
C SER A 160 -3.63 -4.55 9.35
N MET A 161 -3.32 -3.36 9.90
CA MET A 161 -2.19 -3.19 10.82
C MET A 161 -2.51 -3.48 12.29
N TRP A 162 -3.79 -3.60 12.64
CA TRP A 162 -4.20 -3.74 14.02
C TRP A 162 -4.26 -5.21 14.46
N LEU A 163 -3.39 -5.54 15.41
CA LEU A 163 -3.51 -6.79 16.16
C LEU A 163 -3.47 -6.47 17.65
N LYS A 164 -4.57 -6.71 18.37
CA LYS A 164 -4.75 -6.22 19.75
C LYS A 164 -3.60 -6.64 20.68
N GLU A 165 -3.14 -7.87 20.56
CA GLU A 165 -2.08 -8.47 21.38
C GLU A 165 -0.71 -7.79 21.18
N ILE A 166 -0.50 -7.16 20.02
CA ILE A 166 0.77 -6.55 19.63
C ILE A 166 0.64 -5.03 19.63
N THR A 167 -0.25 -4.50 18.78
CA THR A 167 -0.49 -3.08 18.58
C THR A 167 -1.06 -2.40 19.82
N GLY A 168 -1.82 -3.14 20.64
CA GLY A 168 -2.38 -2.65 21.90
C GLY A 168 -1.33 -2.24 22.94
N ASN A 169 -0.05 -2.62 22.75
CA ASN A 169 1.05 -2.15 23.60
C ASN A 169 1.49 -0.71 23.27
N SER A 170 1.14 -0.21 22.09
CA SER A 170 1.59 1.08 21.54
C SER A 170 0.44 2.04 21.21
N TYR A 171 -0.78 1.52 21.08
CA TYR A 171 -2.00 2.29 20.87
C TYR A 171 -3.11 1.79 21.79
N GLU A 172 -3.86 2.70 22.40
CA GLU A 172 -4.98 2.39 23.28
C GLU A 172 -6.17 1.81 22.51
N SER A 173 -6.31 2.17 21.23
CA SER A 173 -7.42 1.72 20.39
C SER A 173 -7.10 1.78 18.89
N ARG A 174 -7.92 1.06 18.10
CA ARG A 174 -7.92 1.14 16.62
C ARG A 174 -8.07 2.58 16.14
N ASN A 175 -8.90 3.37 16.82
CA ASN A 175 -9.14 4.76 16.45
C ASN A 175 -7.88 5.61 16.60
N GLU A 176 -7.10 5.39 17.67
CA GLU A 176 -5.85 6.11 17.87
C GLU A 176 -4.81 5.78 16.78
N LEU A 177 -4.69 4.50 16.38
CA LEU A 177 -3.89 4.12 15.21
C LEU A 177 -4.43 4.78 13.94
N GLY A 178 -5.75 4.76 13.76
CA GLY A 178 -6.41 5.36 12.61
C GLY A 178 -6.14 6.86 12.46
N GLU A 179 -6.03 7.61 13.55
CA GLU A 179 -5.64 9.02 13.51
C GLU A 179 -4.23 9.22 12.94
N ASP A 180 -3.28 8.37 13.34
CA ASP A 180 -1.90 8.43 12.82
C ASP A 180 -1.82 7.95 11.37
N VAL A 181 -2.60 6.94 10.98
CA VAL A 181 -2.75 6.51 9.58
C VAL A 181 -3.31 7.65 8.71
N VAL A 182 -4.32 8.38 9.21
CA VAL A 182 -4.85 9.56 8.50
C VAL A 182 -3.78 10.65 8.39
N LYS A 183 -2.98 10.91 9.43
CA LYS A 183 -1.86 11.87 9.37
C LYS A 183 -0.84 11.45 8.30
N LEU A 184 -0.46 10.17 8.27
CA LEU A 184 0.45 9.60 7.28
C LEU A 184 -0.06 9.77 5.85
N LEU A 185 -1.29 9.35 5.56
CA LEU A 185 -1.87 9.47 4.22
C LEU A 185 -2.08 10.92 3.80
N ARG A 186 -2.46 11.80 4.74
CA ARG A 186 -2.54 13.25 4.46
C ARG A 186 -1.17 13.87 4.19
N HIS A 187 -0.11 13.38 4.82
CA HIS A 187 1.25 13.79 4.50
C HIS A 187 1.59 13.38 3.07
N GLU A 188 1.43 12.10 2.71
CA GLU A 188 1.69 11.60 1.36
C GLU A 188 0.89 12.35 0.30
N ILE A 189 -0.42 12.54 0.48
CA ILE A 189 -1.28 13.30 -0.46
C ILE A 189 -0.75 14.71 -0.68
N ARG A 190 -0.32 15.41 0.38
CA ARG A 190 0.22 16.77 0.23
C ARG A 190 1.51 16.77 -0.57
N GLU A 191 2.39 15.81 -0.35
CA GLU A 191 3.65 15.69 -1.08
C GLU A 191 3.41 15.31 -2.55
N LEU A 192 2.48 14.40 -2.84
CA LEU A 192 2.04 14.08 -4.21
C LEU A 192 1.52 15.34 -4.93
N VAL A 193 0.68 16.13 -4.27
CA VAL A 193 0.16 17.39 -4.85
C VAL A 193 1.30 18.38 -5.13
N LYS A 194 2.27 18.54 -4.20
CA LYS A 194 3.47 19.38 -4.41
C LYS A 194 4.32 18.90 -5.58
N GLU A 195 4.38 17.59 -5.79
CA GLU A 195 5.13 16.95 -6.87
C GLU A 195 4.41 17.00 -8.22
N GLY A 196 3.20 17.55 -8.26
CA GLY A 196 2.43 17.79 -9.48
C GLY A 196 1.40 16.71 -9.82
N VAL A 197 1.23 15.70 -8.95
CA VAL A 197 0.24 14.64 -9.14
C VAL A 197 -1.17 15.23 -9.14
N LYS A 198 -1.92 15.01 -10.23
CA LYS A 198 -3.27 15.56 -10.40
C LYS A 198 -4.38 14.58 -10.05
N ILE A 199 -4.07 13.28 -10.06
CA ILE A 199 -5.04 12.22 -9.78
C ILE A 199 -4.46 11.33 -8.69
N ILE A 200 -5.16 11.26 -7.56
CA ILE A 200 -4.85 10.38 -6.44
C ILE A 200 -6.08 9.52 -6.22
N GLN A 201 -5.93 8.21 -6.42
CA GLN A 201 -6.97 7.23 -6.16
C GLN A 201 -6.79 6.68 -4.74
N ILE A 202 -7.89 6.57 -4.00
CA ILE A 202 -7.91 5.99 -2.65
C ILE A 202 -8.79 4.75 -2.70
N ASP A 203 -8.21 3.56 -2.53
CA ASP A 203 -8.95 2.31 -2.64
C ASP A 203 -9.36 1.76 -1.26
N GLU A 204 -10.64 1.42 -1.14
CA GLU A 204 -11.24 0.77 0.02
C GLU A 204 -12.11 -0.41 -0.45
N PRO A 205 -11.51 -1.58 -0.71
CA PRO A 205 -12.25 -2.73 -1.24
C PRO A 205 -13.16 -3.37 -0.18
N ILE A 206 -12.88 -3.19 1.11
CA ILE A 206 -13.58 -3.88 2.20
C ILE A 206 -14.63 -3.01 2.91
N LEU A 207 -14.92 -1.78 2.43
CA LEU A 207 -15.96 -0.93 3.03
C LEU A 207 -17.32 -1.63 3.06
N SER A 208 -17.59 -2.43 2.02
CA SER A 208 -18.85 -3.16 1.89
C SER A 208 -19.07 -4.14 3.04
N GLU A 209 -18.02 -4.69 3.64
CA GLU A 209 -18.14 -5.58 4.80
C GLU A 209 -18.74 -4.86 6.00
N ILE A 210 -18.39 -3.59 6.22
CA ILE A 210 -18.97 -2.77 7.29
C ILE A 210 -20.47 -2.55 7.05
N VAL A 211 -20.85 -2.29 5.80
CA VAL A 211 -22.24 -1.98 5.44
C VAL A 211 -23.14 -3.21 5.52
N PHE A 212 -22.59 -4.40 5.18
CA PHE A 212 -23.37 -5.64 5.09
C PHE A 212 -23.16 -6.60 6.25
N THR A 213 -22.30 -6.30 7.23
CA THR A 213 -22.20 -7.11 8.45
C THR A 213 -23.43 -6.90 9.34
N ASN A 214 -24.07 -8.02 9.70
CA ASN A 214 -25.11 -8.03 10.72
C ASN A 214 -24.52 -7.58 12.06
N SER A 215 -25.33 -6.89 12.88
CA SER A 215 -25.02 -6.19 14.14
C SER A 215 -24.41 -7.02 15.30
N LYS A 216 -23.68 -8.11 15.01
CA LYS A 216 -23.08 -9.04 15.98
C LYS A 216 -21.61 -9.39 15.71
N SER A 217 -20.98 -8.88 14.65
CA SER A 217 -19.56 -9.11 14.37
C SER A 217 -18.71 -7.88 14.71
N ASP A 218 -17.72 -8.03 15.59
CA ASP A 218 -16.73 -7.00 16.00
C ASP A 218 -15.74 -6.60 14.85
N ASN A 219 -16.11 -6.85 13.59
CA ASN A 219 -15.26 -6.70 12.40
C ASN A 219 -15.26 -5.25 11.85
N SER A 220 -15.97 -4.36 12.53
CA SER A 220 -16.19 -2.96 12.20
C SER A 220 -15.58 -2.08 13.30
N PHE A 221 -15.07 -0.89 12.97
CA PHE A 221 -14.65 0.09 13.99
C PHE A 221 -15.83 0.64 14.82
N TYR A 222 -17.05 0.34 14.40
CA TYR A 222 -18.32 0.80 14.95
C TYR A 222 -19.20 -0.36 15.39
#